data_AF-A0AAX2V1I8-F1
#
_entry.id   AF-A0AAX2V1I8-F1
#
_cell.length_a   1.000
_cell.length_b   1.000
_cell.length_c   1.000
_cell.angle_alpha   90.00
_cell.angle_beta   90.00
_cell.angle_gamma   90.00
#
_symmetry.space_group_name_H-M   'P 1'
#
loop_
_entity.id
_entity.type
_entity.pdbx_description
1 polymer ?
#
loop_
_entity_poly.entity_id
_entity_poly.type
_entity_poly.pdbx_seq_one_letter_code
_entity_poly.pdbx_strand_id
1 'polypeptide(L)'
;MFNKENEHYLSDDHLKNGDQAFESAFSNKGSEFDSAFQEEKAEKRHFFLTLALPLILLSVSWISVFLSWKFKPIIVYLAVIVACFVLAIILFRMGQKLGRFLFTVIVVGLIGLSFFATLGGSVYRGAMKKYRLIQQVSQSDLDEDKPDSDDPKDYEDESAIYNWTEEDFENLKPKADTLRSIIKSHGKGNYVEMESSGLKVRYDRGDGNEYINLSFVKDEKGRFVYDGGTATYPVDGVTVVDNYSSDWTIEQLNRLRTKDQDYLGPATALSEVVREHPQADSAQRRISVHSSGAMHKTVDLDYTDRNSSIEKAKWLRLSFEYNEKKKDYYLSYNSAARRHW
;
A
#
# COMPACT_ATOMS: atom_id res chain seq x y z
N MET A 1 96.52 -12.75 -2.77
CA MET A 1 97.53 -12.71 -1.69
C MET A 1 96.81 -12.78 -0.36
N PHE A 2 97.13 -13.83 0.43
CA PHE A 2 97.10 -14.00 1.89
C PHE A 2 95.84 -13.58 2.70
N ASN A 3 95.10 -14.52 3.33
CA ASN A 3 95.32 -15.16 4.67
C ASN A 3 94.70 -14.29 5.79
N LYS A 4 94.24 -14.74 6.97
CA LYS A 4 94.14 -15.98 7.77
C LYS A 4 93.26 -15.56 9.00
N GLU A 5 92.57 -16.40 9.77
CA GLU A 5 93.03 -17.11 11.01
C GLU A 5 91.73 -17.35 11.85
N ASN A 6 91.33 -18.58 12.16
CA ASN A 6 91.56 -19.36 13.40
C ASN A 6 91.19 -18.68 14.73
N GLU A 7 90.29 -19.30 15.54
CA GLU A 7 90.64 -19.86 16.86
C GLU A 7 89.48 -20.65 17.55
N HIS A 8 89.86 -21.36 18.62
CA HIS A 8 89.32 -22.59 19.20
C HIS A 8 88.25 -22.41 20.33
N TYR A 9 87.55 -23.52 20.57
CA TYR A 9 86.51 -23.86 21.56
C TYR A 9 86.82 -23.64 23.06
N LEU A 10 85.79 -23.41 23.89
CA LEU A 10 85.62 -24.02 25.22
C LEU A 10 84.15 -23.99 25.74
N SER A 11 83.84 -24.93 26.64
CA SER A 11 82.57 -25.67 26.79
C SER A 11 81.52 -25.07 27.73
N ASP A 12 80.24 -25.31 27.38
CA ASP A 12 79.03 -25.22 28.20
C ASP A 12 78.92 -26.40 29.19
N ASP A 13 78.49 -26.13 30.42
CA ASP A 13 77.62 -27.00 31.23
C ASP A 13 77.47 -26.40 32.63
N HIS A 14 76.45 -25.55 32.89
CA HIS A 14 75.91 -25.37 34.26
C HIS A 14 74.58 -24.58 34.41
N LEU A 15 73.79 -24.34 33.35
CA LEU A 15 72.62 -23.43 33.43
C LEU A 15 71.27 -24.01 32.95
N LYS A 16 71.07 -25.35 32.98
CA LYS A 16 69.88 -25.98 32.38
C LYS A 16 68.68 -26.28 33.28
N ASN A 17 68.77 -26.11 34.60
CA ASN A 17 67.69 -26.57 35.50
C ASN A 17 66.78 -25.47 36.09
N GLY A 18 67.06 -24.19 35.83
CA GLY A 18 66.22 -23.07 36.32
C GLY A 18 65.05 -22.72 35.39
N ASP A 19 65.31 -22.69 34.08
CA ASP A 19 64.37 -22.12 33.11
C ASP A 19 63.19 -23.05 32.75
N GLN A 20 63.38 -24.38 32.82
CA GLN A 20 62.31 -25.34 32.50
C GLN A 20 61.16 -25.35 33.51
N ALA A 21 61.41 -24.97 34.77
CA ALA A 21 60.37 -24.90 35.79
C ALA A 21 59.50 -23.64 35.65
N PHE A 22 60.04 -22.55 35.09
CA PHE A 22 59.31 -21.29 34.91
C PHE A 22 58.47 -21.29 33.62
N GLU A 23 58.99 -21.83 32.51
CA GLU A 23 58.25 -21.87 31.23
C GLU A 23 57.09 -22.89 31.23
N SER A 24 57.21 -24.01 31.96
CA SER A 24 56.13 -25.02 32.02
C SER A 24 54.89 -24.54 32.80
N ALA A 25 55.07 -23.65 33.78
CA ALA A 25 53.97 -23.13 34.60
C ALA A 25 53.08 -22.10 33.86
N PHE A 26 53.60 -21.47 32.80
CA PHE A 26 52.88 -20.46 32.01
C PHE A 26 52.38 -20.96 30.64
N SER A 27 53.00 -21.99 30.07
CA SER A 27 52.58 -22.58 28.78
C SER A 27 51.18 -23.20 28.83
N ASN A 28 50.82 -23.89 29.93
CA ASN A 28 49.48 -24.48 30.08
C ASN A 28 48.37 -23.45 30.34
N LYS A 29 48.68 -22.25 30.84
CA LYS A 29 47.65 -21.23 31.10
C LYS A 29 47.21 -20.50 29.84
N GLY A 30 48.11 -20.25 28.89
CA GLY A 30 47.77 -19.58 27.63
C GLY A 30 46.78 -20.37 26.76
N SER A 31 46.95 -21.69 26.68
CA SER A 31 46.03 -22.59 25.98
C SER A 31 44.67 -22.70 26.69
N GLU A 32 44.64 -22.68 28.02
CA GLU A 32 43.40 -22.65 28.81
C GLU A 32 42.63 -21.34 28.63
N PHE A 33 43.30 -20.18 28.59
CA PHE A 33 42.65 -18.88 28.37
C PHE A 33 42.07 -18.74 26.96
N ASP A 34 42.81 -19.14 25.92
CA ASP A 34 42.30 -19.13 24.54
C ASP A 34 41.16 -20.13 24.36
N SER A 35 41.24 -21.29 25.01
CA SER A 35 40.15 -22.29 25.00
C SER A 35 38.90 -21.76 25.72
N ALA A 36 39.06 -21.13 26.89
CA ALA A 36 37.96 -20.54 27.64
C ALA A 36 37.29 -19.38 26.89
N PHE A 37 38.06 -18.56 26.18
CA PHE A 37 37.50 -17.48 25.35
C PHE A 37 36.75 -17.99 24.12
N GLN A 38 37.25 -19.06 23.47
CA GLN A 38 36.53 -19.72 22.37
C GLN A 38 35.28 -20.45 22.86
N GLU A 39 35.34 -21.04 24.05
CA GLU A 39 34.20 -21.68 24.72
C GLU A 39 33.11 -20.66 25.08
N GLU A 40 33.47 -19.50 25.66
CA GLU A 40 32.54 -18.41 25.95
C GLU A 40 31.89 -17.84 24.66
N LYS A 41 32.67 -17.69 23.60
CA LYS A 41 32.17 -17.22 22.29
C LYS A 41 31.25 -18.24 21.62
N ALA A 42 31.58 -19.53 21.73
CA ALA A 42 30.72 -20.62 21.29
C ALA A 42 29.42 -20.65 22.09
N GLU A 43 29.47 -20.50 23.41
CA GLU A 43 28.31 -20.48 24.29
C GLU A 43 27.37 -19.30 24.00
N LYS A 44 27.92 -18.09 23.78
CA LYS A 44 27.14 -16.90 23.39
C LYS A 44 26.47 -17.06 22.03
N ARG A 45 27.20 -17.55 21.02
CA ARG A 45 26.64 -17.85 19.70
C ARG A 45 25.55 -18.93 19.79
N HIS A 46 25.77 -19.91 20.64
CA HIS A 46 24.86 -21.01 20.89
C HIS A 46 23.57 -20.54 21.59
N PHE A 47 23.67 -19.67 22.59
CA PHE A 47 22.53 -19.03 23.24
C PHE A 47 21.72 -18.18 22.24
N PHE A 48 22.41 -17.41 21.40
CA PHE A 48 21.77 -16.58 20.39
C PHE A 48 20.97 -17.40 19.37
N LEU A 49 21.56 -18.45 18.80
CA LEU A 49 20.91 -19.28 17.77
C LEU A 49 19.76 -20.15 18.32
N THR A 50 19.85 -20.56 19.58
CA THR A 50 18.91 -21.53 20.17
C THR A 50 17.77 -20.87 20.96
N LEU A 51 17.95 -19.63 21.44
CA LEU A 51 16.97 -18.94 22.28
C LEU A 51 16.58 -17.57 21.75
N ALA A 52 17.55 -16.67 21.56
CA ALA A 52 17.27 -15.28 21.19
C ALA A 52 16.64 -15.18 19.79
N LEU A 53 17.22 -15.87 18.81
CA LEU A 53 16.79 -15.81 17.42
C LEU A 53 15.37 -16.36 17.21
N PRO A 54 14.96 -17.53 17.75
CA PRO A 54 13.58 -17.98 17.71
C PRO A 54 12.57 -16.99 18.32
N LEU A 55 12.91 -16.32 19.43
CA LEU A 55 12.06 -15.33 20.07
C LEU A 55 11.90 -14.05 19.25
N ILE A 56 12.97 -13.62 18.57
CA ILE A 56 12.92 -12.49 17.63
C ILE A 56 12.00 -12.85 16.46
N LEU A 57 12.14 -14.05 15.88
CA LEU A 57 11.27 -14.52 14.80
C LEU A 57 9.80 -14.59 15.22
N LEU A 58 9.51 -15.06 16.44
CA LEU A 58 8.16 -15.08 16.99
C LEU A 58 7.58 -13.67 17.11
N SER A 59 8.35 -12.74 17.68
CA SER A 59 7.95 -11.34 17.85
C SER A 59 7.66 -10.68 16.51
N VAL A 60 8.53 -10.88 15.51
CA VAL A 60 8.35 -10.36 14.14
C VAL A 60 7.11 -10.96 13.48
N SER A 61 6.86 -12.26 13.68
CA SER A 61 5.65 -12.92 13.19
C SER A 61 4.39 -12.30 13.78
N TRP A 62 4.34 -12.10 15.09
CA TRP A 62 3.17 -11.53 15.78
C TRP A 62 2.90 -10.07 15.41
N ILE A 63 3.96 -9.27 15.29
CA ILE A 63 3.85 -7.89 14.79
C ILE A 63 3.30 -7.88 13.35
N SER A 64 3.73 -8.83 12.52
CA SER A 64 3.24 -8.97 11.15
C SER A 64 1.75 -9.34 11.09
N VAL A 65 1.27 -10.20 11.99
CA VAL A 65 -0.16 -10.52 12.11
C VAL A 65 -0.95 -9.25 12.43
N PHE A 66 -0.53 -8.48 13.44
CA PHE A 66 -1.21 -7.25 13.85
C PHE A 66 -1.21 -6.20 12.72
N LEU A 67 -0.07 -6.01 12.04
CA LEU A 67 0.04 -5.10 10.90
C LEU A 67 -0.84 -5.53 9.72
N SER A 68 -0.94 -6.83 9.45
CA SER A 68 -1.81 -7.38 8.38
C SER A 68 -3.31 -7.12 8.60
N TRP A 69 -3.69 -6.82 9.85
CA TRP A 69 -5.05 -6.45 10.18
C TRP A 69 -5.35 -4.99 9.83
N LYS A 70 -4.33 -4.12 9.90
CA LYS A 70 -4.50 -2.67 9.70
C LYS A 70 -4.11 -2.18 8.31
N PHE A 71 -3.14 -2.81 7.65
CA PHE A 71 -2.53 -2.30 6.41
C PHE A 71 -2.60 -3.30 5.25
N LYS A 72 -2.70 -2.78 4.02
CA LYS A 72 -2.58 -3.52 2.75
C LYS A 72 -1.23 -3.18 2.09
N PRO A 73 -0.61 -4.08 1.29
CA PRO A 73 -1.10 -5.40 0.87
C PRO A 73 -0.76 -6.54 1.86
N ILE A 74 -1.75 -7.41 2.12
CA ILE A 74 -1.64 -8.55 3.06
C ILE A 74 -0.56 -9.56 2.66
N ILE A 75 -0.29 -9.68 1.36
CA ILE A 75 0.67 -10.63 0.78
C ILE A 75 2.08 -10.41 1.32
N VAL A 76 2.46 -9.15 1.60
CA VAL A 76 3.78 -8.82 2.15
C VAL A 76 3.93 -9.40 3.55
N TYR A 77 2.92 -9.25 4.41
CA TYR A 77 2.96 -9.81 5.76
C TYR A 77 2.93 -11.35 5.77
N LEU A 78 2.18 -11.97 4.85
CA LEU A 78 2.20 -13.42 4.66
C LEU A 78 3.59 -13.91 4.25
N ALA A 79 4.27 -13.22 3.32
CA ALA A 79 5.63 -13.58 2.91
C ALA A 79 6.61 -13.52 4.09
N VAL A 80 6.50 -12.50 4.95
CA VAL A 80 7.32 -12.38 6.17
C VAL A 80 7.05 -13.54 7.14
N ILE A 81 5.79 -13.88 7.39
CA ILE A 81 5.42 -15.00 8.28
C ILE A 81 5.96 -16.34 7.74
N VAL A 82 5.84 -16.57 6.43
CA VAL A 82 6.38 -17.78 5.78
C VAL A 82 7.91 -17.83 5.89
N ALA A 83 8.60 -16.71 5.69
CA ALA A 83 10.05 -16.63 5.87
C ALA A 83 10.47 -16.95 7.32
N CYS A 84 9.77 -16.38 8.32
CA CYS A 84 9.99 -16.69 9.72
C CYS A 84 9.76 -18.18 10.02
N PHE A 85 8.74 -18.78 9.43
CA PHE A 85 8.42 -20.21 9.60
C PHE A 85 9.51 -21.11 9.02
N VAL A 86 9.98 -20.83 7.80
CA VAL A 86 11.07 -21.58 7.16
C VAL A 86 12.35 -21.48 7.99
N LEU A 87 12.72 -20.28 8.46
CA LEU A 87 13.87 -20.09 9.32
C LEU A 87 13.74 -20.84 10.65
N ALA A 88 12.55 -20.84 11.26
CA ALA A 88 12.28 -21.59 12.48
C ALA A 88 12.43 -23.11 12.28
N ILE A 89 12.02 -23.66 11.13
CA ILE A 89 12.24 -25.08 10.78
C ILE A 89 13.72 -25.40 10.61
N ILE A 90 14.49 -24.51 9.99
CA ILE A 90 15.94 -24.70 9.83
C ILE A 90 16.63 -24.72 11.19
N LEU A 91 16.27 -23.78 12.08
CA LEU A 91 16.76 -23.74 13.46
C LEU A 91 16.35 -24.99 14.25
N PHE A 92 15.12 -25.48 14.04
CA PHE A 92 14.63 -26.71 14.65
C PHE A 92 15.46 -27.93 14.28
N ARG A 93 15.79 -28.11 13.00
CA ARG A 93 16.67 -29.21 12.54
C ARG A 93 18.03 -29.18 13.21
N MET A 94 18.58 -27.98 13.45
CA MET A 94 19.87 -27.83 14.16
C MET A 94 19.74 -28.09 15.68
N GLY A 95 18.62 -27.69 16.29
CA GLY A 95 18.35 -27.84 17.72
C GLY A 95 17.97 -29.26 18.18
N GLN A 96 17.65 -30.18 17.26
CA GLN A 96 17.30 -31.57 17.61
C GLN A 96 18.43 -32.34 18.31
N LYS A 97 19.69 -31.93 18.12
CA LYS A 97 20.86 -32.62 18.72
C LYS A 97 21.04 -32.37 20.22
N LEU A 98 20.24 -31.48 20.85
CA LEU A 98 20.67 -30.83 22.10
C LEU A 98 19.57 -30.57 23.16
N GLY A 99 18.58 -31.45 23.27
CA GLY A 99 17.65 -31.49 24.43
C GLY A 99 16.67 -30.32 24.60
N ARG A 100 16.76 -29.25 23.80
CA ARG A 100 15.83 -28.09 23.80
C ARG A 100 14.78 -28.14 22.68
N PHE A 101 14.52 -29.34 22.17
CA PHE A 101 13.55 -29.64 21.12
C PHE A 101 12.15 -29.06 21.42
N LEU A 102 11.67 -29.21 22.67
CA LEU A 102 10.33 -28.77 23.06
C LEU A 102 10.10 -27.27 22.87
N PHE A 103 11.07 -26.43 23.25
CA PHE A 103 10.97 -24.98 23.09
C PHE A 103 10.87 -24.58 21.61
N THR A 104 11.68 -25.21 20.75
CA THR A 104 11.69 -24.88 19.33
C THR A 104 10.41 -25.40 18.63
N VAL A 105 9.87 -26.55 19.03
CA VAL A 105 8.55 -27.04 18.57
C VAL A 105 7.44 -26.05 18.91
N ILE A 106 7.43 -25.52 20.14
CA ILE A 106 6.42 -24.55 20.57
C ILE A 106 6.52 -23.28 19.72
N VAL A 107 7.73 -22.75 19.50
CA VAL A 107 7.93 -21.55 18.67
C VAL A 107 7.47 -21.79 17.23
N VAL A 108 7.83 -22.92 16.61
CA VAL A 108 7.37 -23.29 15.26
C VAL A 108 5.84 -23.40 15.21
N GLY A 109 5.22 -24.02 16.23
CA GLY A 109 3.76 -24.11 16.35
C GLY A 109 3.08 -22.75 16.45
N LEU A 110 3.63 -21.83 17.24
CA LEU A 110 3.10 -20.46 17.40
C LEU A 110 3.25 -19.61 16.13
N ILE A 111 4.35 -19.77 15.39
CA ILE A 111 4.53 -19.13 14.08
C ILE A 111 3.55 -19.75 13.07
N GLY A 112 3.35 -21.07 13.09
CA GLY A 112 2.33 -21.74 12.28
C GLY A 112 0.91 -21.24 12.58
N LEU A 113 0.57 -21.01 13.85
CA LEU A 113 -0.70 -20.42 14.24
C LEU A 113 -0.86 -18.98 13.72
N SER A 114 0.24 -18.23 13.64
CA SER A 114 0.24 -16.86 13.09
C SER A 114 -0.15 -16.85 11.60
N PHE A 115 0.23 -17.87 10.84
CA PHE A 115 -0.19 -18.05 9.45
C PHE A 115 -1.72 -18.25 9.35
N PHE A 116 -2.28 -19.16 10.16
CA PHE A 116 -3.72 -19.38 10.22
C PHE A 116 -4.50 -18.16 10.76
N ALA A 117 -3.95 -17.39 11.69
CA ALA A 117 -4.58 -16.15 12.17
C ALA A 117 -4.62 -15.07 11.07
N THR A 118 -3.59 -15.01 10.21
CA THR A 118 -3.52 -14.07 9.09
C THR A 118 -4.49 -14.45 7.98
N LEU A 119 -4.53 -15.72 7.59
CA LEU A 119 -5.51 -16.24 6.63
C LEU A 119 -6.94 -16.21 7.18
N GLY A 120 -7.12 -16.63 8.44
CA GLY A 120 -8.39 -16.62 9.15
C GLY A 120 -8.95 -15.20 9.27
N GLY A 121 -8.13 -14.20 9.57
CA GLY A 121 -8.53 -12.80 9.57
C GLY A 121 -8.91 -12.27 8.19
N SER A 122 -8.34 -12.79 7.10
CA SER A 122 -8.76 -12.47 5.73
C SER A 122 -10.13 -13.07 5.39
N VAL A 123 -10.31 -14.37 5.64
CA VAL A 123 -11.57 -15.09 5.41
C VAL A 123 -12.68 -14.54 6.31
N TYR A 124 -12.39 -14.28 7.58
CA TYR A 124 -13.32 -13.66 8.53
C TYR A 124 -13.74 -12.26 8.10
N ARG A 125 -12.82 -11.41 7.61
CA ARG A 125 -13.19 -10.09 7.07
C ARG A 125 -14.06 -10.19 5.81
N GLY A 126 -13.73 -11.11 4.90
CA GLY A 126 -14.55 -11.37 3.71
C GLY A 126 -15.95 -11.87 4.06
N ALA A 127 -16.04 -12.80 5.02
CA ALA A 127 -17.30 -13.31 5.53
C ALA A 127 -18.10 -12.21 6.26
N MET A 128 -17.47 -11.48 7.19
CA MET A 128 -18.10 -10.38 7.93
C MET A 128 -18.58 -9.26 7.03
N LYS A 129 -17.84 -8.92 5.95
CA LYS A 129 -18.32 -8.00 4.92
C LYS A 129 -19.64 -8.47 4.33
N LYS A 130 -19.71 -9.73 3.89
CA LYS A 130 -20.94 -10.33 3.34
C LYS A 130 -22.07 -10.40 4.38
N TYR A 131 -21.77 -10.80 5.61
CA TYR A 131 -22.77 -10.84 6.68
C TYR A 131 -23.32 -9.45 7.02
N ARG A 132 -22.48 -8.40 7.03
CA ARG A 132 -22.93 -7.03 7.29
C ARG A 132 -23.79 -6.50 6.15
N LEU A 133 -23.43 -6.79 4.91
CA LEU A 133 -24.25 -6.52 3.72
C LEU A 133 -25.63 -7.19 3.82
N ILE A 134 -25.68 -8.44 4.29
CA ILE A 134 -26.94 -9.18 4.50
C ILE A 134 -27.73 -8.64 5.69
N GLN A 135 -27.08 -8.15 6.75
CA GLN A 135 -27.76 -7.54 7.91
C GLN A 135 -28.32 -6.15 7.62
N GLN A 136 -27.70 -5.38 6.73
CA GLN A 136 -28.17 -4.05 6.33
C GLN A 136 -29.46 -4.09 5.50
N VAL A 137 -29.82 -5.25 4.94
CA VAL A 137 -30.96 -5.39 4.04
C VAL A 137 -31.94 -6.38 4.65
N SER A 138 -33.08 -5.89 5.15
CA SER A 138 -34.13 -6.78 5.64
C SER A 138 -34.69 -7.61 4.48
N GLN A 139 -35.08 -8.85 4.75
CA GLN A 139 -35.62 -9.75 3.72
C GLN A 139 -36.87 -9.19 3.01
N SER A 140 -37.61 -8.29 3.67
CA SER A 140 -38.74 -7.53 3.13
C SER A 140 -38.35 -6.45 2.12
N ASP A 141 -37.11 -5.94 2.22
CA ASP A 141 -36.54 -4.88 1.39
C ASP A 141 -35.87 -5.43 0.12
N LEU A 142 -35.98 -6.74 -0.11
CA LEU A 142 -35.44 -7.44 -1.28
C LEU A 142 -36.49 -7.77 -2.34
N ASP A 143 -37.74 -7.36 -2.11
CA ASP A 143 -38.82 -7.53 -3.07
C ASP A 143 -38.72 -6.45 -4.17
N GLU A 144 -38.07 -6.78 -5.29
CA GLU A 144 -37.85 -5.87 -6.42
C GLU A 144 -39.15 -5.44 -7.12
N ASP A 145 -40.28 -6.07 -6.80
CA ASP A 145 -41.59 -5.76 -7.37
C ASP A 145 -42.35 -4.68 -6.56
N LYS A 146 -41.86 -4.29 -5.39
CA LYS A 146 -42.44 -3.21 -4.58
C LYS A 146 -41.90 -1.83 -4.98
N PRO A 147 -42.73 -0.77 -4.89
CA PRO A 147 -42.25 0.59 -5.04
C PRO A 147 -41.21 0.93 -3.95
N ASP A 148 -40.31 1.84 -4.28
CA ASP A 148 -39.30 2.32 -3.35
C ASP A 148 -39.84 3.42 -2.44
N SER A 149 -39.35 3.42 -1.20
CA SER A 149 -39.64 4.45 -0.21
C SER A 149 -39.08 5.78 -0.67
N ASP A 150 -39.78 6.87 -0.37
CA ASP A 150 -39.28 8.22 -0.61
C ASP A 150 -38.40 8.76 0.52
N ASP A 151 -38.21 8.00 1.60
CA ASP A 151 -37.35 8.39 2.72
C ASP A 151 -35.86 8.05 2.42
N PRO A 152 -34.97 9.06 2.28
CA PRO A 152 -33.54 8.82 2.08
C PRO A 152 -32.89 7.97 3.17
N LYS A 153 -33.40 8.05 4.41
CA LYS A 153 -32.83 7.31 5.55
C LYS A 153 -32.99 5.80 5.42
N ASP A 154 -33.91 5.32 4.60
CA ASP A 154 -34.03 3.89 4.30
C ASP A 154 -32.81 3.35 3.54
N TYR A 155 -32.09 4.22 2.83
CA TYR A 155 -30.97 3.87 1.96
C TYR A 155 -29.61 4.33 2.46
N GLU A 156 -29.58 5.02 3.61
CA GLU A 156 -28.38 5.59 4.20
C GLU A 156 -27.82 4.72 5.33
N ASP A 157 -26.50 4.57 5.35
CA ASP A 157 -25.72 4.09 6.49
C ASP A 157 -24.37 4.81 6.46
N GLU A 158 -24.20 5.82 7.33
CA GLU A 158 -22.95 6.58 7.43
C GLU A 158 -21.72 5.68 7.69
N SER A 159 -21.92 4.52 8.33
CA SER A 159 -20.89 3.53 8.62
C SER A 159 -20.67 2.50 7.50
N ALA A 160 -21.32 2.67 6.34
CA ALA A 160 -21.12 1.81 5.18
C ALA A 160 -19.64 1.77 4.79
N ILE A 161 -19.16 0.56 4.47
CA ILE A 161 -17.77 0.32 4.12
C ILE A 161 -17.71 0.41 2.61
N TYR A 162 -16.85 1.28 2.11
CA TYR A 162 -16.58 1.38 0.69
C TYR A 162 -16.12 0.03 0.10
N ASN A 163 -16.91 -0.48 -0.83
CA ASN A 163 -16.72 -1.79 -1.47
C ASN A 163 -17.01 -1.71 -2.98
N TRP A 164 -16.43 -0.70 -3.62
CA TRP A 164 -16.53 -0.49 -5.05
C TRP A 164 -15.18 -0.69 -5.72
N THR A 165 -15.22 -1.21 -6.93
CA THR A 165 -14.11 -1.15 -7.90
C THR A 165 -14.49 -0.24 -9.05
N GLU A 166 -13.49 0.19 -9.82
CA GLU A 166 -13.73 0.94 -11.08
C GLU A 166 -14.60 0.13 -12.05
N GLU A 167 -14.33 -1.19 -12.17
CA GLU A 167 -15.11 -2.09 -13.02
C GLU A 167 -16.57 -2.20 -12.57
N ASP A 168 -16.84 -2.24 -11.26
CA ASP A 168 -18.22 -2.26 -10.74
C ASP A 168 -18.99 -1.01 -11.19
N PHE A 169 -18.36 0.17 -11.11
CA PHE A 169 -18.98 1.42 -11.54
C PHE A 169 -19.17 1.50 -13.06
N GLU A 170 -18.17 1.08 -13.84
CA GLU A 170 -18.23 1.10 -15.30
C GLU A 170 -19.28 0.15 -15.88
N ASN A 171 -19.58 -0.94 -15.18
CA ASN A 171 -20.57 -1.92 -15.58
C ASN A 171 -22.02 -1.54 -15.23
N LEU A 172 -22.24 -0.45 -14.48
CA LEU A 172 -23.59 0.03 -14.17
C LEU A 172 -24.32 0.48 -15.44
N LYS A 173 -25.59 0.06 -15.56
CA LYS A 173 -26.44 0.30 -16.72
C LYS A 173 -27.57 1.27 -16.36
N PRO A 174 -27.55 2.50 -16.89
CA PRO A 174 -28.63 3.44 -16.69
C PRO A 174 -29.98 2.85 -17.09
N LYS A 175 -31.01 3.15 -16.30
CA LYS A 175 -32.40 2.69 -16.43
C LYS A 175 -32.63 1.18 -16.29
N ALA A 176 -31.58 0.38 -16.11
CA ALA A 176 -31.67 -1.06 -15.94
C ALA A 176 -31.34 -1.50 -14.50
N ASP A 177 -30.24 -0.99 -13.95
CA ASP A 177 -29.87 -1.31 -12.56
C ASP A 177 -30.74 -0.54 -11.57
N THR A 178 -31.19 -1.22 -10.52
CA THR A 178 -32.05 -0.64 -9.48
C THR A 178 -31.21 -0.23 -8.28
N LEU A 179 -31.71 0.72 -7.48
CA LEU A 179 -31.10 1.08 -6.20
C LEU A 179 -30.94 -0.16 -5.31
N ARG A 180 -31.95 -1.04 -5.28
CA ARG A 180 -31.91 -2.29 -4.51
C ARG A 180 -30.83 -3.26 -4.99
N SER A 181 -30.66 -3.44 -6.31
CA SER A 181 -29.61 -4.33 -6.84
C SER A 181 -28.20 -3.82 -6.52
N ILE A 182 -28.03 -2.49 -6.54
CA ILE A 182 -26.78 -1.84 -6.15
C ILE A 182 -26.54 -1.97 -4.64
N ILE A 183 -27.54 -1.71 -3.80
CA ILE A 183 -27.43 -1.88 -2.34
C ILE A 183 -27.13 -3.33 -1.96
N LYS A 184 -27.71 -4.30 -2.67
CA LYS A 184 -27.42 -5.72 -2.46
C LYS A 184 -25.96 -6.08 -2.72
N SER A 185 -25.33 -5.40 -3.68
CA SER A 185 -23.95 -5.67 -4.11
C SER A 185 -22.92 -4.87 -3.32
N HIS A 186 -23.24 -3.61 -3.01
CA HIS A 186 -22.28 -2.63 -2.46
C HIS A 186 -22.68 -2.04 -1.10
N GLY A 187 -23.88 -2.35 -0.62
CA GLY A 187 -24.42 -1.84 0.64
C GLY A 187 -25.13 -0.50 0.47
N LYS A 188 -25.64 0.01 1.59
CA LYS A 188 -26.25 1.35 1.66
C LYS A 188 -25.22 2.45 1.38
N GLY A 189 -25.70 3.60 0.92
CA GLY A 189 -24.85 4.77 0.70
C GLY A 189 -24.43 5.42 2.01
N ASN A 190 -23.26 6.05 2.04
CA ASN A 190 -22.81 6.82 3.20
C ASN A 190 -23.62 8.11 3.39
N TYR A 191 -24.03 8.72 2.28
CA TYR A 191 -24.89 9.91 2.29
C TYR A 191 -25.96 9.76 1.21
N VAL A 192 -27.21 10.00 1.58
CA VAL A 192 -28.35 9.90 0.66
C VAL A 192 -29.21 11.15 0.76
N GLU A 193 -29.53 11.73 -0.39
CA GLU A 193 -30.33 12.95 -0.49
C GLU A 193 -31.42 12.80 -1.54
N MET A 194 -32.64 13.24 -1.21
CA MET A 194 -33.73 13.36 -2.18
C MET A 194 -33.68 14.75 -2.82
N GLU A 195 -33.53 14.79 -4.14
CA GLU A 195 -33.63 16.01 -4.95
C GLU A 195 -34.91 15.99 -5.80
N SER A 196 -35.27 17.16 -6.35
CA SER A 196 -36.38 17.25 -7.31
C SER A 196 -36.21 16.38 -8.56
N SER A 197 -34.96 16.09 -8.95
CA SER A 197 -34.62 15.21 -10.07
C SER A 197 -34.56 13.73 -9.71
N GLY A 198 -34.72 13.36 -8.44
CA GLY A 198 -34.62 11.98 -7.95
C GLY A 198 -33.64 11.83 -6.80
N LEU A 199 -33.15 10.62 -6.56
CA LEU A 199 -32.31 10.29 -5.41
C LEU A 199 -30.82 10.41 -5.75
N LYS A 200 -30.04 11.03 -4.87
CA LYS A 200 -28.57 11.05 -4.90
C LYS A 200 -28.03 10.14 -3.82
N VAL A 201 -27.06 9.30 -4.18
CA VAL A 201 -26.41 8.37 -3.26
C VAL A 201 -24.90 8.51 -3.39
N ARG A 202 -24.21 8.80 -2.29
CA ARG A 202 -22.76 8.87 -2.23
C ARG A 202 -22.19 7.67 -1.47
N TYR A 203 -21.20 7.02 -2.06
CA TYR A 203 -20.35 6.03 -1.43
C TYR A 203 -18.97 6.64 -1.22
N ASP A 204 -18.49 6.67 0.02
CA ASP A 204 -17.26 7.37 0.39
C ASP A 204 -16.24 6.41 0.98
N ARG A 205 -14.99 6.51 0.53
CA ARG A 205 -13.87 5.75 1.11
C ARG A 205 -13.44 6.28 2.47
N GLY A 206 -13.78 7.53 2.78
CA GLY A 206 -13.53 8.22 4.05
C GLY A 206 -12.28 9.11 4.06
N ASP A 207 -11.47 9.08 3.00
CA ASP A 207 -10.28 9.94 2.84
C ASP A 207 -10.56 11.23 2.05
N GLY A 208 -11.79 11.39 1.53
CA GLY A 208 -12.21 12.53 0.73
C GLY A 208 -11.68 12.54 -0.71
N ASN A 209 -10.79 11.61 -1.07
CA ASN A 209 -10.13 11.56 -2.37
C ASN A 209 -10.71 10.48 -3.29
N GLU A 210 -11.40 9.49 -2.72
CA GLU A 210 -12.11 8.48 -3.47
C GLU A 210 -13.56 8.34 -3.02
N TYR A 211 -14.48 8.59 -3.94
CA TYR A 211 -15.92 8.48 -3.70
C TYR A 211 -16.69 8.31 -5.02
N ILE A 212 -17.90 7.76 -4.92
CA ILE A 212 -18.82 7.57 -6.04
C ILE A 212 -20.12 8.29 -5.72
N ASN A 213 -20.55 9.17 -6.61
CA ASN A 213 -21.85 9.82 -6.56
C ASN A 213 -22.75 9.20 -7.65
N LEU A 214 -23.81 8.53 -7.22
CA LEU A 214 -24.83 7.95 -8.11
C LEU A 214 -26.09 8.81 -8.08
N SER A 215 -26.76 8.89 -9.22
CA SER A 215 -28.07 9.52 -9.38
C SER A 215 -29.09 8.45 -9.77
N PHE A 216 -30.30 8.58 -9.25
CA PHE A 216 -31.40 7.67 -9.54
C PHE A 216 -32.67 8.46 -9.86
N VAL A 217 -33.50 7.90 -10.73
CA VAL A 217 -34.85 8.40 -10.99
C VAL A 217 -35.87 7.31 -10.72
N LYS A 218 -37.14 7.67 -10.52
CA LYS A 218 -38.21 6.68 -10.41
C LYS A 218 -38.64 6.15 -11.78
N ASP A 219 -38.80 4.84 -11.89
CA ASP A 219 -39.47 4.18 -13.01
C ASP A 219 -41.01 4.24 -12.87
N GLU A 220 -41.73 3.71 -13.86
CA GLU A 220 -43.20 3.67 -13.88
C GLU A 220 -43.81 2.90 -12.70
N LYS A 221 -43.03 2.02 -12.05
CA LYS A 221 -43.44 1.23 -10.89
C LYS A 221 -43.07 1.92 -9.57
N GLY A 222 -42.51 3.13 -9.62
CA GLY A 222 -42.08 3.89 -8.45
C GLY A 222 -40.77 3.39 -7.82
N ARG A 223 -39.94 2.67 -8.57
CA ARG A 223 -38.64 2.14 -8.11
C ARG A 223 -37.51 3.04 -8.58
N PHE A 224 -36.50 3.24 -7.75
CA PHE A 224 -35.29 3.97 -8.13
C PHE A 224 -34.43 3.13 -9.06
N VAL A 225 -34.25 3.64 -10.28
CA VAL A 225 -33.34 3.10 -11.28
C VAL A 225 -32.17 4.06 -11.48
N TYR A 226 -30.98 3.49 -11.63
CA TYR A 226 -29.74 4.23 -11.84
C TYR A 226 -29.86 5.12 -13.08
N ASP A 227 -29.46 6.39 -12.98
CA ASP A 227 -29.56 7.39 -14.05
C ASP A 227 -28.20 7.95 -14.49
N GLY A 228 -27.12 7.44 -13.92
CA GLY A 228 -25.78 7.97 -14.14
C GLY A 228 -25.12 8.45 -12.87
N GLY A 229 -23.86 8.83 -12.97
CA GLY A 229 -23.06 9.16 -11.80
C GLY A 229 -21.63 9.51 -12.16
N THR A 230 -20.86 9.82 -11.13
CA THR A 230 -19.44 10.12 -11.23
C THR A 230 -18.69 9.38 -10.14
N ALA A 231 -17.70 8.59 -10.54
CA ALA A 231 -16.68 8.03 -9.66
C ALA A 231 -15.44 8.94 -9.70
N THR A 232 -14.92 9.28 -8.53
CA THR A 232 -13.72 10.10 -8.35
C THR A 232 -12.64 9.27 -7.69
N TYR A 233 -11.43 9.33 -8.24
CA TYR A 233 -10.27 8.59 -7.81
C TYR A 233 -9.04 9.51 -7.71
N PRO A 234 -8.05 9.17 -6.87
CA PRO A 234 -6.75 9.82 -6.92
C PRO A 234 -6.07 9.58 -8.28
N VAL A 235 -5.14 10.48 -8.64
CA VAL A 235 -4.36 10.37 -9.89
C VAL A 235 -3.05 9.66 -9.61
N ASP A 236 -2.78 8.59 -10.35
CA ASP A 236 -1.55 7.82 -10.21
C ASP A 236 -0.31 8.67 -10.54
N GLY A 237 0.71 8.61 -9.69
CA GLY A 237 1.97 9.32 -9.87
C GLY A 237 1.95 10.81 -9.50
N VAL A 238 0.79 11.36 -9.09
CA VAL A 238 0.69 12.75 -8.62
C VAL A 238 0.57 12.79 -7.09
N THR A 239 1.41 13.60 -6.47
CA THR A 239 1.34 13.89 -5.03
C THR A 239 0.62 15.21 -4.81
N VAL A 240 -0.52 15.17 -4.12
CA VAL A 240 -1.26 16.37 -3.73
C VAL A 240 -0.59 17.02 -2.52
N VAL A 241 -0.30 18.33 -2.58
CA VAL A 241 0.39 19.09 -1.54
C VAL A 241 -0.33 20.41 -1.21
N ASP A 242 -0.54 20.70 0.07
CA ASP A 242 -1.29 21.89 0.51
C ASP A 242 -0.60 23.23 0.17
N ASN A 243 0.74 23.25 0.14
CA ASN A 243 1.55 24.44 -0.11
C ASN A 243 2.40 24.25 -1.36
N TYR A 244 1.73 24.01 -2.49
CA TYR A 244 2.39 23.87 -3.78
C TYR A 244 3.23 25.12 -4.11
N SER A 245 4.45 24.90 -4.62
CA SER A 245 5.28 25.96 -5.17
C SER A 245 5.52 25.67 -6.65
N SER A 246 5.22 26.66 -7.50
CA SER A 246 5.23 26.46 -8.95
C SER A 246 6.63 26.10 -9.44
N ASP A 247 6.73 24.95 -10.10
CA ASP A 247 7.91 24.49 -10.84
C ASP A 247 7.76 24.68 -12.36
N TRP A 248 6.59 25.11 -12.82
CA TRP A 248 6.31 25.44 -14.22
C TRP A 248 7.10 26.65 -14.74
N THR A 249 7.80 26.48 -15.87
CA THR A 249 8.39 27.58 -16.66
C THR A 249 7.46 28.05 -17.78
N ILE A 250 7.70 29.25 -18.31
CA ILE A 250 6.93 29.81 -19.43
C ILE A 250 7.08 28.94 -20.68
N GLU A 251 8.27 28.42 -20.93
CA GLU A 251 8.54 27.54 -22.07
C GLU A 251 7.73 26.24 -21.95
N GLN A 252 7.62 25.66 -20.76
CA GLN A 252 6.78 24.47 -20.51
C GLN A 252 5.30 24.78 -20.80
N LEU A 253 4.79 25.89 -20.26
CA LEU A 253 3.41 26.31 -20.50
C LEU A 253 3.11 26.52 -21.99
N ASN A 254 4.04 27.14 -22.73
CA ASN A 254 3.88 27.40 -24.16
C ASN A 254 4.00 26.13 -25.02
N ARG A 255 4.54 25.03 -24.48
CA ARG A 255 4.60 23.72 -25.14
C ARG A 255 3.33 22.89 -24.98
N LEU A 256 2.46 23.22 -24.02
CA LEU A 256 1.19 22.50 -23.83
C LEU A 256 0.33 22.59 -25.11
N ARG A 257 -0.18 21.44 -25.57
CA ARG A 257 -1.03 21.33 -26.75
C ARG A 257 -2.26 20.53 -26.41
N THR A 258 -3.44 21.09 -26.70
CA THR A 258 -4.69 20.35 -26.55
C THR A 258 -4.91 19.41 -27.73
N LYS A 259 -5.78 18.42 -27.55
CA LYS A 259 -6.20 17.48 -28.62
C LYS A 259 -6.76 18.17 -29.87
N ASP A 260 -7.35 19.35 -29.72
CA ASP A 260 -7.91 20.13 -30.83
C ASP A 260 -6.82 20.90 -31.61
N GLN A 261 -5.59 20.87 -31.11
CA GLN A 261 -4.41 21.51 -31.69
C GLN A 261 -3.44 20.52 -32.34
N ASP A 262 -3.91 19.32 -32.70
CA ASP A 262 -3.08 18.26 -33.31
C ASP A 262 -2.33 18.71 -34.59
N TYR A 263 -2.79 19.77 -35.27
CA TYR A 263 -2.10 20.37 -36.43
C TYR A 263 -0.81 21.13 -36.07
N LEU A 264 -0.62 21.50 -34.79
CA LEU A 264 0.59 22.16 -34.27
C LEU A 264 1.62 21.17 -33.71
N GLY A 265 1.30 19.87 -33.71
CA GLY A 265 2.11 18.81 -33.10
C GLY A 265 1.24 17.87 -32.25
N PRO A 266 1.85 16.82 -31.65
CA PRO A 266 1.11 15.87 -30.83
C PRO A 266 0.53 16.55 -29.58
N ALA A 267 -0.72 16.24 -29.25
CA ALA A 267 -1.32 16.64 -27.98
C ALA A 267 -0.49 16.17 -26.78
N THR A 268 -0.43 17.00 -25.75
CA THR A 268 0.31 16.71 -24.51
C THR A 268 -0.33 15.52 -23.78
N ALA A 269 0.47 14.50 -23.49
CA ALA A 269 0.03 13.33 -22.74
C ALA A 269 0.06 13.62 -21.23
N LEU A 270 -0.88 13.02 -20.48
CA LEU A 270 -0.87 13.10 -19.01
C LEU A 270 0.44 12.58 -18.41
N SER A 271 0.94 11.47 -18.94
CA SER A 271 2.20 10.85 -18.49
C SER A 271 3.42 11.77 -18.61
N GLU A 272 3.45 12.65 -19.62
CA GLU A 272 4.50 13.67 -19.76
C GLU A 272 4.42 14.69 -18.63
N VAL A 273 3.23 15.21 -18.36
CA VAL A 273 3.00 16.22 -17.31
C VAL A 273 3.26 15.65 -15.93
N VAL A 274 2.78 14.44 -15.62
CA VAL A 274 3.02 13.79 -14.32
C VAL A 274 4.50 13.51 -14.09
N ARG A 275 5.24 13.16 -15.14
CA ARG A 275 6.69 12.93 -15.06
C ARG A 275 7.48 14.21 -14.79
N GLU A 276 7.08 15.33 -15.39
CA GLU A 276 7.77 16.63 -15.25
C GLU A 276 7.31 17.41 -14.02
N HIS A 277 6.04 17.27 -13.63
CA HIS A 277 5.36 18.00 -12.56
C HIS A 277 4.58 17.02 -11.65
N PRO A 278 5.29 16.20 -10.83
CA PRO A 278 4.67 15.15 -10.03
C PRO A 278 3.92 15.67 -8.79
N GLN A 279 3.94 16.98 -8.52
CA GLN A 279 3.26 17.60 -7.39
C GLN A 279 2.23 18.63 -7.89
N ALA A 280 1.05 18.65 -7.27
CA ALA A 280 -0.04 19.56 -7.58
C ALA A 280 -0.79 19.95 -6.29
N ASP A 281 -1.50 21.08 -6.25
CA ASP A 281 -2.39 21.40 -5.11
C ASP A 281 -3.72 20.64 -5.19
N SER A 282 -4.13 20.20 -6.38
CA SER A 282 -5.30 19.35 -6.57
C SER A 282 -5.09 18.43 -7.77
N ALA A 283 -5.46 17.16 -7.60
CA ALA A 283 -5.41 16.16 -8.65
C ALA A 283 -6.58 15.18 -8.48
N GLN A 284 -7.44 15.09 -9.49
CA GLN A 284 -8.61 14.21 -9.46
C GLN A 284 -8.80 13.52 -10.80
N ARG A 285 -8.97 12.20 -10.76
CA ARG A 285 -9.44 11.41 -11.90
C ARG A 285 -10.93 11.16 -11.73
N ARG A 286 -11.70 11.36 -12.80
CA ARG A 286 -13.15 11.17 -12.80
C ARG A 286 -13.59 10.25 -13.93
N ILE A 287 -14.52 9.36 -13.62
CA ILE A 287 -15.26 8.56 -14.60
C ILE A 287 -16.73 8.96 -14.43
N SER A 288 -17.33 9.48 -15.48
CA SER A 288 -18.72 9.93 -15.47
C SER A 288 -19.52 9.11 -16.47
N VAL A 289 -20.69 8.63 -16.04
CA VAL A 289 -21.65 7.93 -16.87
C VAL A 289 -22.93 8.75 -16.93
N HIS A 290 -23.33 9.13 -18.14
CA HIS A 290 -24.57 9.88 -18.38
C HIS A 290 -25.79 8.93 -18.42
N SER A 291 -27.00 9.47 -18.30
CA SER A 291 -28.25 8.70 -18.38
C SER A 291 -28.46 7.95 -19.70
N SER A 292 -27.79 8.40 -20.77
CA SER A 292 -27.75 7.72 -22.07
C SER A 292 -26.79 6.52 -22.12
N GLY A 293 -26.05 6.25 -21.04
CA GLY A 293 -24.96 5.26 -21.00
C GLY A 293 -23.64 5.76 -21.58
N ALA A 294 -23.56 7.02 -22.03
CA ALA A 294 -22.31 7.59 -22.51
C ALA A 294 -21.33 7.77 -21.35
N MET A 295 -20.11 7.26 -21.50
CA MET A 295 -19.07 7.30 -20.49
C MET A 295 -17.96 8.28 -20.90
N HIS A 296 -17.52 9.10 -19.96
CA HIS A 296 -16.40 10.02 -20.11
C HIS A 296 -15.40 9.82 -18.97
N LYS A 297 -14.11 9.72 -19.30
CA LYS A 297 -13.03 9.64 -18.31
C LYS A 297 -12.15 10.87 -18.44
N THR A 298 -11.96 11.58 -17.33
CA THR A 298 -11.17 12.81 -17.29
C THR A 298 -10.17 12.79 -16.14
N VAL A 299 -9.10 13.57 -16.27
CA VAL A 299 -8.16 13.87 -15.20
C VAL A 299 -8.01 15.38 -15.12
N ASP A 300 -8.20 15.95 -13.95
CA ASP A 300 -8.02 17.37 -13.69
C ASP A 300 -6.84 17.57 -12.74
N LEU A 301 -5.92 18.45 -13.12
CA LEU A 301 -4.77 18.88 -12.33
C LEU A 301 -4.84 20.40 -12.17
N ASP A 302 -4.85 20.87 -10.92
CA ASP A 302 -4.70 22.28 -10.62
C ASP A 302 -3.33 22.51 -9.94
N TYR A 303 -2.70 23.63 -10.31
CA TYR A 303 -1.42 24.11 -9.81
C TYR A 303 -1.57 25.58 -9.41
N THR A 304 -1.59 25.85 -8.12
CA THR A 304 -1.86 27.17 -7.54
C THR A 304 -0.72 27.56 -6.61
N ASP A 305 0.04 28.59 -7.01
CA ASP A 305 1.07 29.22 -6.18
C ASP A 305 0.80 30.73 -6.14
N ARG A 306 0.10 31.18 -5.09
CA ARG A 306 -0.27 32.60 -4.93
C ARG A 306 0.94 33.51 -4.74
N ASN A 307 2.05 32.95 -4.25
CA ASN A 307 3.28 33.66 -3.93
C ASN A 307 4.33 33.54 -5.04
N SER A 308 4.01 32.90 -6.16
CA SER A 308 4.94 32.75 -7.27
C SER A 308 5.38 34.11 -7.83
N SER A 309 6.63 34.18 -8.30
CA SER A 309 7.14 35.31 -9.06
C SER A 309 6.34 35.48 -10.36
N ILE A 310 6.37 36.67 -10.96
CA ILE A 310 5.66 36.97 -12.22
C ILE A 310 6.16 36.13 -13.42
N GLU A 311 7.34 35.53 -13.28
CA GLU A 311 7.97 34.66 -14.28
C GLU A 311 7.42 33.22 -14.24
N LYS A 312 6.61 32.89 -13.23
CA LYS A 312 5.97 31.58 -13.04
C LYS A 312 4.44 31.70 -13.12
N ALA A 313 3.76 30.59 -13.42
CA ALA A 313 2.29 30.56 -13.36
C ALA A 313 1.82 30.64 -11.90
N LYS A 314 0.94 31.60 -11.60
CA LYS A 314 0.28 31.69 -10.28
C LYS A 314 -0.87 30.70 -10.14
N TRP A 315 -1.53 30.43 -11.26
CA TRP A 315 -2.62 29.47 -11.37
C TRP A 315 -2.53 28.80 -12.74
N LEU A 316 -2.54 27.47 -12.76
CA LEU A 316 -2.62 26.65 -13.95
C LEU A 316 -3.62 25.53 -13.69
N ARG A 317 -4.55 25.36 -14.62
CA ARG A 317 -5.51 24.27 -14.64
C ARG A 317 -5.35 23.49 -15.91
N LEU A 318 -5.19 22.18 -15.79
CA LEU A 318 -5.10 21.24 -16.90
C LEU A 318 -6.22 20.22 -16.76
N SER A 319 -6.95 19.97 -17.84
CA SER A 319 -7.90 18.88 -17.93
C SER A 319 -7.51 17.98 -19.09
N PHE A 320 -7.54 16.67 -18.82
CA PHE A 320 -7.20 15.64 -19.78
C PHE A 320 -8.40 14.73 -19.99
N GLU A 321 -8.56 14.25 -21.20
CA GLU A 321 -9.62 13.31 -21.57
C GLU A 321 -9.01 12.00 -22.07
N TYR A 322 -9.63 10.88 -21.68
CA TYR A 322 -9.18 9.57 -22.09
C TYR A 322 -9.41 9.33 -23.58
N ASN A 323 -8.39 8.81 -24.25
CA ASN A 323 -8.46 8.42 -25.64
C ASN A 323 -8.44 6.89 -25.76
N GLU A 324 -9.60 6.31 -26.09
CA GLU A 324 -9.78 4.86 -26.23
C GLU A 324 -8.80 4.21 -27.23
N LYS A 325 -8.45 4.89 -28.32
CA LYS A 325 -7.54 4.33 -29.35
C LYS A 325 -6.11 4.25 -28.86
N LYS A 326 -5.66 5.30 -28.14
CA LYS A 326 -4.30 5.41 -27.62
C LYS A 326 -4.14 4.81 -26.23
N LYS A 327 -5.26 4.50 -25.56
CA LYS A 327 -5.35 4.00 -24.18
C LYS A 327 -4.63 4.88 -23.15
N ASP A 328 -4.68 6.20 -23.36
CA ASP A 328 -4.02 7.20 -22.52
C ASP A 328 -4.83 8.50 -22.48
N TYR A 329 -4.51 9.38 -21.53
CA TYR A 329 -5.13 10.69 -21.35
C TYR A 329 -4.35 11.77 -22.09
N TYR A 330 -5.07 12.62 -22.82
CA TYR A 330 -4.49 13.75 -23.56
C TYR A 330 -5.15 15.05 -23.14
N LEU A 331 -4.35 16.11 -23.09
CA LEU A 331 -4.80 17.43 -22.70
C LEU A 331 -5.97 17.86 -23.58
N SER A 332 -7.13 18.12 -22.96
CA SER A 332 -8.33 18.60 -23.64
C SER A 332 -8.54 20.09 -23.39
N TYR A 333 -8.10 20.58 -22.23
CA TYR A 333 -8.25 21.97 -21.83
C TYR A 333 -7.08 22.41 -20.96
N ASN A 334 -6.65 23.65 -21.15
CA ASN A 334 -5.73 24.32 -20.23
C ASN A 334 -6.13 25.79 -20.01
N SER A 335 -5.81 26.30 -18.82
CA SER A 335 -5.96 27.72 -18.49
C SER A 335 -4.85 28.12 -17.53
N ALA A 336 -4.18 29.24 -17.81
CA ALA A 336 -3.10 29.76 -16.98
C ALA A 336 -3.27 31.26 -16.72
N ALA A 337 -3.17 31.68 -15.46
CA ALA A 337 -3.18 33.08 -15.08
C ALA A 337 -1.83 33.52 -14.51
N ARG A 338 -1.40 34.72 -14.91
CA ARG A 338 -0.07 35.30 -14.59
C ARG A 338 -0.13 36.62 -13.81
N ARG A 339 -1.31 37.22 -13.60
CA ARG A 339 -1.51 38.49 -12.88
C ARG A 339 -2.71 38.41 -11.94
N HIS A 340 -2.68 39.18 -10.85
CA HIS A 340 -3.85 39.43 -10.01
C HIS A 340 -4.89 40.22 -10.83
N TRP A 341 -6.16 39.89 -10.63
CA TRP A 341 -7.29 40.63 -11.19
C TRP A 341 -7.57 41.84 -10.31
#